data_AF-A0A0Q7V7M4-F1
#
_entry.id   AF-A0A0Q7V7M4-F1
#
_cell.length_a   1.000
_cell.length_b   1.000
_cell.length_c   1.000
_cell.angle_alpha   90.00
_cell.angle_beta   90.00
_cell.angle_gamma   90.00
#
_symmetry.space_group_name_H-M   'P 1'
#
loop_
_entity.id
_entity.type
_entity.pdbx_description
1 polymer ?
#
loop_
_entity_poly.entity_id
_entity_poly.type
_entity_poly.pdbx_seq_one_letter_code
_entity_poly.pdbx_strand_id
1 'polypeptide(L)'
;MKLAPFARAALALTLVLAPVACAPVAPPPNPAAQVTAASLKTQTLSLLDVAADPYANHAAEVDALTARIDAAASAAAADPLNTFSARQWAVLRDPSRALYGGAITLWRSQGALSPAFRDQKKIQIGRAFDYILCLEANKRQATACGQIEEGGAS
;
A
#
# COMPACT_ATOMS: atom_id res chain seq x y z
N MET A 1 35.04 -22.65 -44.45
CA MET A 1 34.10 -21.79 -45.19
C MET A 1 34.30 -20.34 -44.75
N LYS A 2 34.78 -19.47 -45.64
CA LYS A 2 34.97 -18.02 -45.36
C LYS A 2 33.60 -17.35 -45.55
N LEU A 3 32.99 -16.81 -44.50
CA LEU A 3 31.78 -16.00 -44.66
C LEU A 3 32.10 -14.80 -45.56
N ALA A 4 31.26 -14.57 -46.56
CA ALA A 4 31.36 -13.44 -47.48
C ALA A 4 31.39 -12.10 -46.71
N PRO A 5 32.14 -11.09 -47.18
CA PRO A 5 32.27 -9.79 -46.49
C PRO A 5 30.92 -9.08 -46.30
N PHE A 6 29.95 -9.35 -47.18
CA PHE A 6 28.57 -8.85 -47.08
C PHE A 6 27.81 -9.41 -45.87
N ALA A 7 28.07 -10.65 -45.46
CA ALA A 7 27.46 -11.27 -44.28
C ALA A 7 28.01 -10.69 -42.97
N ARG A 8 29.27 -10.20 -42.97
CA ARG A 8 29.89 -9.53 -41.83
C ARG A 8 29.37 -8.11 -41.62
N ALA A 9 29.09 -7.39 -42.72
CA ALA A 9 28.50 -6.06 -42.66
C ALA A 9 27.04 -6.08 -42.17
N ALA A 10 26.24 -7.07 -42.62
CA ALA A 10 24.87 -7.24 -42.16
C ALA A 10 24.80 -7.60 -40.65
N LEU A 11 25.70 -8.47 -40.17
CA LEU A 11 25.77 -8.86 -38.76
C LEU A 11 26.20 -7.70 -37.85
N ALA A 12 27.11 -6.84 -38.32
CA ALA A 12 27.55 -5.64 -37.60
C ALA A 12 26.46 -4.56 -37.53
N LEU A 13 25.63 -4.43 -38.58
CA LEU A 13 24.54 -3.46 -38.62
C LEU A 13 23.35 -3.86 -37.72
N THR A 14 23.08 -5.16 -37.55
CA THR A 14 22.04 -5.65 -36.62
C THR A 14 22.41 -5.52 -35.14
N LEU A 15 23.70 -5.40 -34.79
CA LEU A 15 24.12 -5.27 -33.38
C LEU A 15 23.98 -3.84 -32.84
N VAL A 16 23.86 -2.84 -33.72
CA VAL A 16 23.74 -1.42 -33.34
C VAL A 16 22.28 -1.00 -33.12
N LEU A 17 21.31 -1.83 -33.53
CA LEU A 17 19.87 -1.57 -33.39
C LEU A 17 19.25 -2.29 -32.19
N ALA A 18 19.98 -2.41 -31.07
CA ALA A 18 19.35 -2.81 -29.81
C ALA A 18 18.39 -1.69 -29.39
N PRO A 19 17.06 -1.94 -29.27
CA PRO A 19 16.17 -0.94 -28.74
C PRO A 19 16.65 -0.62 -27.31
N VAL A 20 16.95 0.65 -27.06
CA VAL A 20 17.08 1.16 -25.69
C VAL A 20 15.72 0.92 -25.07
N ALA A 21 15.60 -0.17 -24.31
CA ALA A 21 14.39 -0.45 -23.57
C ALA A 21 14.24 0.70 -22.57
N CYS A 22 13.36 1.66 -22.88
CA CYS A 22 12.90 2.63 -21.91
C CYS A 22 12.20 1.82 -20.82
N ALA A 23 12.93 1.51 -19.74
CA ALA A 23 12.31 1.03 -18.53
C ALA A 23 11.25 2.07 -18.12
N PRO A 24 10.02 1.65 -17.79
CA PRO A 24 9.01 2.60 -17.36
C PRO A 24 9.52 3.31 -16.10
N VAL A 25 9.65 4.64 -16.21
CA VAL A 25 10.02 5.49 -15.08
C VAL A 25 8.83 5.49 -14.14
N ALA A 26 9.06 5.12 -12.88
CA ALA A 26 8.02 5.12 -11.87
C ALA A 26 7.36 6.51 -11.75
N PRO A 27 6.03 6.56 -11.49
CA PRO A 27 5.28 7.80 -11.46
C PRO A 27 5.78 8.70 -10.34
N PRO A 28 5.64 10.03 -10.46
CA PRO A 28 5.90 10.93 -9.34
C PRO A 28 5.03 10.55 -8.13
N PRO A 29 5.46 10.90 -6.91
CA PRO A 29 4.56 10.96 -5.76
C PRO A 29 3.29 11.76 -6.09
N ASN A 30 2.15 11.24 -5.67
CA ASN A 30 0.85 11.89 -5.84
C ASN A 30 0.41 12.50 -4.49
N PRO A 31 0.41 13.85 -4.36
CA PRO A 31 0.02 14.52 -3.12
C PRO A 31 -1.39 14.18 -2.64
N ALA A 32 -2.35 14.00 -3.56
CA ALA A 32 -3.71 13.62 -3.21
C ALA A 32 -3.77 12.20 -2.62
N ALA A 33 -2.97 11.27 -3.14
CA ALA A 33 -2.87 9.91 -2.60
C ALA A 33 -2.24 9.91 -1.19
N GLN A 34 -1.21 10.73 -0.95
CA GLN A 34 -0.58 10.88 0.36
C GLN A 34 -1.55 11.44 1.39
N VAL A 35 -2.21 12.56 1.09
CA VAL A 35 -3.21 13.17 1.97
C VAL A 35 -4.34 12.20 2.28
N THR A 36 -4.82 11.47 1.26
CA THR A 36 -5.86 10.46 1.42
C THR A 36 -5.40 9.34 2.36
N ALA A 37 -4.21 8.77 2.14
CA ALA A 37 -3.68 7.69 2.99
C ALA A 37 -3.45 8.15 4.44
N ALA A 38 -2.94 9.37 4.65
CA ALA A 38 -2.77 9.94 5.98
C ALA A 38 -4.11 10.17 6.68
N SER A 39 -5.10 10.69 5.96
CA SER A 39 -6.47 10.86 6.49
C SER A 39 -7.10 9.52 6.85
N LEU A 40 -6.94 8.49 6.02
CA LEU A 40 -7.46 7.14 6.28
C LEU A 40 -6.76 6.50 7.48
N LYS A 41 -5.45 6.70 7.65
CA LYS A 41 -4.71 6.28 8.85
C LYS A 41 -5.38 6.84 10.10
N THR A 42 -5.51 8.16 10.19
CA THR A 42 -6.08 8.81 11.39
C THR A 42 -7.48 8.30 11.69
N GLN A 43 -8.36 8.25 10.68
CA GLN A 43 -9.74 7.77 10.87
C GLN A 43 -9.79 6.31 11.30
N THR A 44 -8.93 5.44 10.75
CA THR A 44 -8.87 4.03 11.15
C THR A 44 -8.41 3.88 12.60
N LEU A 45 -7.44 4.69 13.02
CA LEU A 45 -6.96 4.68 14.41
C LEU A 45 -8.03 5.19 15.39
N SER A 46 -8.77 6.23 15.01
CA SER A 46 -9.91 6.74 15.80
C SER A 46 -11.07 5.75 15.87
N LEU A 47 -11.37 5.02 14.78
CA LEU A 47 -12.38 3.97 14.79
C LEU A 47 -12.03 2.85 15.80
N LEU A 48 -10.74 2.51 15.93
CA LEU A 48 -10.29 1.53 16.92
C LEU A 48 -10.37 2.05 18.35
N ASP A 49 -10.36 3.37 18.58
CA ASP A 49 -10.55 3.95 19.91
C ASP A 49 -11.96 3.70 20.45
N VAL A 50 -12.97 3.68 19.58
CA VAL A 50 -14.37 3.43 19.94
C VAL A 50 -14.77 1.96 19.84
N ALA A 51 -13.88 1.07 19.40
CA ALA A 51 -14.22 -0.35 19.20
C ALA A 51 -14.45 -1.17 20.48
N ALA A 52 -14.51 -0.53 21.66
CA ALA A 52 -15.06 -1.12 22.88
C ALA A 52 -16.60 -1.12 22.88
N ASP A 53 -17.22 -0.26 22.07
CA ASP A 53 -18.66 -0.18 21.92
C ASP A 53 -19.18 -1.29 21.00
N PRO A 54 -20.47 -1.67 21.11
CA PRO A 54 -21.11 -2.59 20.18
C PRO A 54 -20.92 -2.15 18.72
N TYR A 55 -20.44 -3.05 17.86
CA TYR A 55 -20.23 -2.80 16.43
C TYR A 55 -21.46 -2.18 15.76
N ALA A 56 -22.66 -2.63 16.15
CA ALA A 56 -23.92 -2.12 15.61
C ALA A 56 -24.07 -0.60 15.76
N ASN A 57 -23.49 0.00 16.80
CA ASN A 57 -23.51 1.44 17.03
C ASN A 57 -22.64 2.22 16.03
N HIS A 58 -21.64 1.56 15.43
CA HIS A 58 -20.67 2.15 14.52
C HIS A 58 -20.71 1.56 13.10
N ALA A 59 -21.66 0.68 12.79
CA ALA A 59 -21.69 -0.04 11.52
C ALA A 59 -21.66 0.91 10.30
N ALA A 60 -22.42 2.01 10.35
CA ALA A 60 -22.42 3.01 9.28
C ALA A 60 -21.07 3.75 9.14
N GLU A 61 -20.40 4.02 10.25
CA GLU A 61 -19.06 4.63 10.26
C GLU A 61 -18.02 3.67 9.65
N VAL A 62 -18.09 2.39 10.03
CA VAL A 62 -17.25 1.32 9.47
C VAL A 62 -17.46 1.19 7.97
N ASP A 63 -18.71 1.16 7.50
CA ASP A 63 -19.04 1.03 6.08
C ASP A 63 -18.52 2.23 5.27
N ALA A 64 -18.71 3.44 5.79
CA ALA A 64 -18.21 4.66 5.16
C ALA A 64 -16.68 4.68 5.08
N LEU A 65 -15.98 4.29 6.14
CA LEU A 65 -14.52 4.20 6.14
C LEU A 65 -14.02 3.09 5.19
N THR A 66 -14.68 1.93 5.20
CA THR A 66 -14.36 0.79 4.30
C THR A 66 -14.43 1.23 2.84
N ALA A 67 -15.51 1.91 2.45
CA ALA A 67 -15.69 2.40 1.09
C ALA A 67 -14.57 3.36 0.66
N ARG A 68 -14.09 4.22 1.57
CA ARG A 68 -12.98 5.13 1.28
C ARG A 68 -11.63 4.42 1.20
N ILE A 69 -11.40 3.40 2.03
CA ILE A 69 -10.23 2.53 1.94
C ILE A 69 -10.22 1.77 0.60
N ASP A 70 -11.36 1.22 0.19
CA ASP A 70 -11.49 0.49 -1.08
C ASP A 70 -11.30 1.41 -2.29
N ALA A 71 -11.78 2.66 -2.22
CA ALA A 71 -11.53 3.65 -3.25
C ALA A 71 -10.03 3.97 -3.38
N ALA A 72 -9.32 4.17 -2.26
CA ALA A 72 -7.88 4.41 -2.27
C ALA A 72 -7.10 3.18 -2.78
N ALA A 73 -7.50 1.98 -2.38
CA ALA A 73 -6.92 0.73 -2.85
C ALA A 73 -7.10 0.55 -4.37
N SER A 74 -8.29 0.86 -4.88
CA SER A 74 -8.62 0.79 -6.31
C SER A 74 -7.82 1.81 -7.12
N ALA A 75 -7.70 3.04 -6.62
CA ALA A 75 -6.89 4.07 -7.25
C ALA A 75 -5.39 3.69 -7.29
N ALA A 76 -4.87 3.08 -6.22
CA ALA A 76 -3.51 2.56 -6.21
C ALA A 76 -3.33 1.43 -7.22
N ALA A 77 -4.28 0.51 -7.34
CA ALA A 77 -4.22 -0.62 -8.27
C ALA A 77 -4.42 -0.25 -9.74
N ALA A 78 -5.04 0.89 -10.03
CA ALA A 78 -5.27 1.36 -11.41
C ALA A 78 -3.98 1.74 -12.15
N ASP A 79 -2.91 2.03 -11.42
CA ASP A 79 -1.60 2.35 -11.98
C ASP A 79 -0.70 1.11 -11.96
N PRO A 80 -0.27 0.58 -13.13
CA PRO A 80 0.54 -0.63 -13.21
C PRO A 80 1.93 -0.46 -12.56
N LEU A 81 2.37 0.76 -12.27
CA LEU A 81 3.63 1.04 -11.60
C LEU A 81 3.51 1.09 -10.07
N ASN A 82 2.28 1.01 -9.54
CA ASN A 82 1.99 1.00 -8.10
C ASN A 82 1.86 -0.41 -7.51
N THR A 83 2.48 -1.43 -8.12
CA THR A 83 2.32 -2.85 -7.71
C THR A 83 2.58 -3.10 -6.22
N PHE A 84 3.59 -2.45 -5.64
CA PHE A 84 3.87 -2.55 -4.21
C PHE A 84 2.78 -1.89 -3.37
N SER A 85 2.40 -0.64 -3.68
CA SER A 85 1.32 0.07 -2.96
C SER A 85 0.00 -0.69 -3.04
N ALA A 86 -0.37 -1.17 -4.23
CA ALA A 86 -1.58 -1.96 -4.46
C ALA A 86 -1.60 -3.24 -3.61
N ARG A 87 -0.46 -3.95 -3.50
CA ARG A 87 -0.34 -5.11 -2.60
C ARG A 87 -0.54 -4.73 -1.14
N GLN A 88 0.03 -3.62 -0.67
CA GLN A 88 -0.11 -3.21 0.74
C GLN A 88 -1.54 -2.82 1.09
N TRP A 89 -2.25 -2.14 0.18
CA TRP A 89 -3.69 -1.92 0.32
C TRP A 89 -4.48 -3.22 0.37
N ALA A 90 -4.14 -4.21 -0.47
CA ALA A 90 -4.76 -5.53 -0.43
C ALA A 90 -4.51 -6.26 0.91
N VAL A 91 -3.30 -6.19 1.44
CA VAL A 91 -2.95 -6.76 2.76
C VAL A 91 -3.71 -6.07 3.89
N LEU A 92 -3.85 -4.74 3.84
CA LEU A 92 -4.56 -3.95 4.83
C LEU A 92 -6.05 -4.35 4.91
N ARG A 93 -6.71 -4.48 3.76
CA ARG A 93 -8.16 -4.72 3.65
C ARG A 93 -8.59 -6.19 3.75
N ASP A 94 -7.65 -7.12 3.70
CA ASP A 94 -7.96 -8.55 3.70
C ASP A 94 -8.69 -8.98 4.98
N PRO A 95 -9.95 -9.48 4.90
CA PRO A 95 -10.74 -9.87 6.07
C PRO A 95 -10.18 -11.11 6.78
N SER A 96 -9.35 -11.90 6.10
CA SER A 96 -8.70 -13.08 6.68
C SER A 96 -7.39 -12.77 7.39
N ARG A 97 -6.92 -11.51 7.34
CA ARG A 97 -5.63 -11.10 7.90
C ARG A 97 -5.78 -10.13 9.06
N ALA A 98 -4.72 -10.05 9.85
CA ALA A 98 -4.75 -9.39 11.14
C ALA A 98 -4.76 -7.84 11.13
N LEU A 99 -4.88 -7.18 9.97
CA LEU A 99 -4.91 -5.72 9.87
C LEU A 99 -6.35 -5.19 9.91
N TYR A 100 -6.67 -4.15 9.13
CA TYR A 100 -7.98 -3.49 9.15
C TYR A 100 -9.11 -4.49 8.84
N GLY A 101 -9.01 -5.25 7.75
CA GLY A 101 -10.07 -6.18 7.34
C GLY A 101 -10.43 -7.20 8.43
N GLY A 102 -9.43 -7.89 9.00
CA GLY A 102 -9.69 -8.85 10.07
C GLY A 102 -10.07 -8.21 11.41
N ALA A 103 -9.58 -7.00 11.72
CA ALA A 103 -10.00 -6.28 12.93
C ALA A 103 -11.50 -5.94 12.88
N ILE A 104 -11.98 -5.44 11.73
CA ILE A 104 -13.41 -5.17 11.51
C ILE A 104 -14.24 -6.45 11.53
N THR A 105 -13.75 -7.51 10.89
CA THR A 105 -14.42 -8.83 10.91
C THR A 105 -14.56 -9.36 12.33
N LEU A 106 -13.50 -9.26 13.13
CA LEU A 106 -13.52 -9.68 14.53
C LEU A 106 -14.49 -8.84 15.35
N TRP A 107 -14.43 -7.51 15.23
CA TRP A 107 -15.33 -6.60 15.96
C TRP A 107 -16.79 -6.89 15.63
N ARG A 108 -17.12 -7.08 14.35
CA ARG A 108 -18.46 -7.45 13.91
C ARG A 108 -18.94 -8.76 14.52
N SER A 109 -18.05 -9.76 14.64
CA SER A 109 -18.39 -11.08 15.19
C SER A 109 -18.52 -11.09 16.71
N GLN A 110 -17.70 -10.31 17.42
CA GLN A 110 -17.64 -10.29 18.89
C GLN A 110 -18.50 -9.19 19.52
N GLY A 111 -18.96 -8.23 18.72
CA GLY A 111 -19.67 -7.04 19.19
C GLY A 111 -18.74 -5.95 19.72
N ALA A 112 -17.70 -6.29 20.49
CA ALA A 112 -16.73 -5.35 21.03
C ALA A 112 -15.31 -5.95 21.06
N LEU A 113 -14.29 -5.10 21.09
CA LEU A 113 -12.88 -5.48 21.15
C LEU A 113 -12.25 -5.08 22.50
N SER A 114 -11.41 -5.97 23.04
CA SER A 114 -10.71 -5.72 24.30
C SER A 114 -9.70 -4.57 24.18
N PRO A 115 -9.40 -3.83 25.27
CA PRO A 115 -8.41 -2.75 25.25
C PRO A 115 -7.05 -3.18 24.68
N ALA A 116 -6.50 -4.28 25.19
CA ALA A 116 -5.21 -4.81 24.73
C ALA A 116 -5.19 -5.15 23.23
N PHE A 117 -6.30 -5.68 22.69
CA PHE A 117 -6.42 -5.94 21.26
C PHE A 117 -6.45 -4.64 20.46
N ARG A 118 -7.25 -3.65 20.88
CA ARG A 118 -7.38 -2.35 20.21
C ARG A 118 -6.03 -1.63 20.16
N ASP A 119 -5.31 -1.56 21.28
CA ASP A 119 -3.98 -0.93 21.37
C ASP A 119 -2.98 -1.57 20.41
N GLN A 120 -2.89 -2.90 20.42
CA GLN A 120 -1.98 -3.62 19.54
C GLN A 120 -2.36 -3.47 18.07
N LYS A 121 -3.67 -3.44 17.74
CA LYS A 121 -4.13 -3.23 16.37
C LYS A 121 -3.85 -1.82 15.87
N LYS A 122 -3.99 -0.79 16.71
CA LYS A 122 -3.61 0.57 16.35
C LYS A 122 -2.14 0.65 15.93
N ILE A 123 -1.24 -0.01 16.66
CA ILE A 123 0.19 -0.06 16.30
C ILE A 123 0.38 -0.75 14.94
N GLN A 124 -0.19 -1.95 14.76
CA GLN A 124 0.00 -2.74 13.54
C GLN A 124 -0.58 -2.07 12.29
N ILE A 125 -1.81 -1.56 12.40
CA ILE A 125 -2.49 -0.88 11.30
C ILE A 125 -1.84 0.48 11.02
N GLY A 126 -1.43 1.21 12.06
CA GLY A 126 -0.66 2.45 11.93
C GLY A 126 0.61 2.24 11.11
N ARG A 127 1.41 1.22 11.45
CA ARG A 127 2.63 0.85 10.69
C ARG A 127 2.32 0.44 9.24
N ALA A 128 1.20 -0.25 8.99
CA ALA A 128 0.80 -0.61 7.64
C ALA A 128 0.49 0.64 6.77
N PHE A 129 -0.21 1.63 7.34
CA PHE A 129 -0.41 2.92 6.67
C PHE A 129 0.89 3.70 6.47
N ASP A 130 1.79 3.69 7.46
CA ASP A 130 3.11 4.33 7.31
C ASP A 130 3.93 3.72 6.18
N TYR A 131 3.82 2.40 6.00
CA TYR A 131 4.44 1.72 4.87
C TYR A 131 3.82 2.18 3.53
N ILE A 132 2.50 2.29 3.43
CA ILE A 132 1.79 2.81 2.24
C ILE A 132 2.23 4.24 1.93
N LEU A 133 2.29 5.10 2.95
CA LEU A 133 2.74 6.50 2.81
C LEU A 133 4.19 6.59 2.36
N CYS A 134 5.06 5.75 2.92
CA CYS A 134 6.46 5.67 2.53
C CYS A 134 6.59 5.27 1.05
N LEU A 135 5.86 4.25 0.59
CA LEU A 135 5.88 3.85 -0.81
C LEU A 135 5.43 4.98 -1.73
N GLU A 136 4.39 5.72 -1.36
CA GLU A 136 3.90 6.86 -2.14
C GLU A 136 4.93 7.99 -2.22
N ALA A 137 5.58 8.33 -1.10
CA ALA A 137 6.62 9.35 -1.06
C ALA A 137 7.89 8.97 -1.84
N ASN A 138 8.19 7.68 -1.94
CA ASN A 138 9.44 7.17 -2.50
C ASN A 138 9.30 6.51 -3.88
N LYS A 139 8.20 6.71 -4.63
CA LYS A 139 7.97 6.06 -5.93
C LYS A 139 9.15 6.12 -6.92
N ARG A 140 10.02 7.13 -6.83
CA ARG A 140 11.18 7.34 -7.71
C ARG A 140 12.53 6.99 -7.07
N GLN A 141 12.54 6.41 -5.88
CA GLN A 141 13.74 6.18 -5.08
C GLN A 141 13.82 4.70 -4.69
N ALA A 142 15.05 4.18 -4.67
CA ALA A 142 15.34 2.86 -4.11
C ALA A 142 15.39 2.94 -2.56
N THR A 143 14.30 3.40 -1.95
CA THR A 143 14.18 3.55 -0.50
C THR A 143 13.53 2.31 0.11
N ALA A 144 14.17 1.71 1.10
CA ALA A 144 13.57 0.62 1.86
C ALA A 144 12.48 1.18 2.80
N CYS A 145 11.21 1.02 2.44
CA CYS A 145 10.10 1.18 3.37
C CYS A 145 10.08 -0.05 4.30
N GLY A 146 10.05 0.14 5.62
CA GLY A 146 10.08 -0.96 6.61
C GLY A 146 11.11 -0.83 7.73
N GLN A 147 11.93 0.22 7.71
CA GLN A 147 12.87 0.59 8.79
C GLN A 147 12.49 1.96 9.37
N ILE A 148 11.26 2.12 9.86
CA ILE A 148 10.99 3.20 10.81
C ILE A 148 11.26 2.59 12.18
N GLU A 149 12.53 2.59 12.56
CA GLU A 149 13.00 2.17 13.86
C GLU A 149 12.48 3.12 14.96
N GLU A 150 12.31 2.54 16.14
CA GLU A 150 11.92 3.16 17.39
C GLU A 150 12.89 4.29 17.75
N GLY A 151 12.51 5.53 17.46
CA GLY A 151 13.34 6.72 17.69
C GLY A 151 12.54 7.92 18.21
N GLY A 152 11.61 7.67 19.13
CA GLY A 152 10.71 8.70 19.67
C GLY A 152 10.42 8.53 21.15
N ALA A 153 11.44 8.24 21.95
CA ALA A 153 11.43 8.44 23.40
C ALA A 153 12.88 8.72 23.86
N SER A 154 13.19 10.01 24.00
CA SER A 154 14.22 10.52 24.89
C SER A 154 13.59 11.66 25.68
#